data_AF-A0A1W9TEV8-F1
#
_entry.id   AF-A0A1W9TEV8-F1
#
_cell.length_a   1.000
_cell.length_b   1.000
_cell.length_c   1.000
_cell.angle_alpha   90.00
_cell.angle_beta   90.00
_cell.angle_gamma   90.00
#
_symmetry.space_group_name_H-M   'P 1'
#
loop_
_entity.id
_entity.type
_entity.pdbx_description
1 polymer ?
#
loop_
_entity_poly.entity_id
_entity_poly.type
_entity_poly.pdbx_seq_one_letter_code
_entity_poly.pdbx_strand_id
1 'polypeptide(L)'
;MGDCQKHWERNEAQVPGLSHLCTGWLQFFKHTEQAFDDLGKMVRINRISDYAKNFSPDSRKKPRVGRNQPCPCGSGKKYKKCCGQ
;
A
#
# COMPACT_ATOMS: atom_id res chain seq x y z
N MET A 1 -7.02 -14.91 10.59
CA MET A 1 -6.35 -14.48 11.84
C MET A 1 -5.06 -13.79 11.45
N GLY A 2 -4.69 -12.67 12.09
CA GLY A 2 -3.70 -11.69 11.60
C GLY A 2 -2.23 -12.10 11.58
N ASP A 3 -1.90 -13.37 11.37
CA ASP A 3 -0.52 -13.86 11.25
C ASP A 3 -0.39 -14.76 10.01
N CYS A 4 0.84 -14.97 9.54
CA CYS A 4 1.14 -15.84 8.42
C CYS A 4 0.77 -17.29 8.75
N GLN A 5 0.09 -17.96 7.82
CA GLN A 5 -0.36 -19.35 7.99
C GLN A 5 0.77 -20.33 8.30
N LYS A 6 2.01 -20.00 7.85
CA LYS A 6 3.20 -20.79 8.15
C LYS A 6 3.54 -20.85 9.65
N HIS A 7 3.05 -19.90 10.45
CA HIS A 7 3.28 -19.86 11.90
C HIS A 7 2.21 -20.61 12.71
N TRP A 8 1.19 -21.18 12.05
CA TRP A 8 0.11 -21.94 12.70
C TRP A 8 0.44 -23.43 12.85
N GLU A 9 1.70 -23.76 13.14
CA GLU A 9 2.13 -25.15 13.31
C GLU A 9 1.26 -25.90 14.32
N ARG A 10 0.88 -27.13 13.96
CA ARG A 10 -0.01 -28.00 14.74
C ARG A 10 0.77 -28.69 15.85
N ASN A 11 1.33 -27.94 16.80
CA ASN A 11 1.92 -28.53 18.00
C ASN A 11 0.82 -28.78 19.05
N GLU A 12 0.84 -29.96 19.68
CA GLU A 12 -0.19 -30.46 20.59
C GLU A 12 -0.34 -29.61 21.87
N ALA A 13 0.70 -28.85 22.22
CA ALA A 13 0.74 -27.92 23.35
C ALA A 13 0.13 -26.53 23.04
N GLN A 14 -0.30 -26.28 21.79
CA GLN A 14 -0.78 -24.99 21.33
C GLN A 14 -2.26 -25.02 20.95
N VAL A 15 -3.00 -23.97 21.32
CA VAL A 15 -4.40 -23.79 20.92
C VAL A 15 -4.52 -23.88 19.40
N PRO A 16 -5.31 -24.84 18.86
CA PRO A 16 -5.46 -25.01 17.42
C PRO A 16 -5.88 -23.71 16.73
N GLY A 17 -5.17 -23.36 15.65
CA GLY A 17 -5.44 -22.15 14.87
C GLY A 17 -4.80 -20.87 15.39
N LEU A 18 -4.06 -20.94 16.52
CA LEU A 18 -3.30 -19.80 17.04
C LEU A 18 -1.82 -19.89 16.66
N SER A 19 -1.23 -18.76 16.28
CA SER A 19 0.21 -18.67 15.99
C SER A 19 1.07 -18.91 17.23
N HIS A 20 2.18 -19.64 17.11
CA HIS A 20 3.21 -19.78 18.16
C HIS A 20 3.79 -18.44 18.63
N LEU A 21 3.60 -17.38 17.86
CA LEU A 21 4.02 -16.02 18.21
C LEU A 21 2.94 -15.23 18.97
N CYS A 22 1.77 -15.80 19.26
CA CYS A 22 0.63 -15.03 19.79
C CYS A 22 0.97 -14.23 21.06
N THR A 23 1.67 -14.84 22.02
CA THR A 23 2.06 -14.15 23.27
C THR A 23 3.00 -12.98 22.99
N GLY A 24 3.98 -13.19 22.08
CA GLY A 24 4.92 -12.15 21.68
C GLY A 24 4.23 -11.00 20.96
N TRP A 25 3.32 -11.30 20.03
CA TRP A 25 2.50 -10.29 19.34
C TRP A 25 1.65 -9.48 20.32
N LEU A 26 1.01 -10.14 21.31
CA LEU A 26 0.21 -9.44 22.30
C LEU A 26 1.05 -8.46 23.13
N GLN A 27 2.24 -8.86 23.56
CA GLN A 27 3.16 -7.98 24.29
C GLN A 27 3.65 -6.82 23.42
N PHE A 28 4.01 -7.11 22.18
CA PHE A 28 4.44 -6.10 21.21
C PHE A 28 3.36 -5.04 20.99
N PHE A 29 2.13 -5.45 20.66
CA PHE A 29 1.05 -4.51 20.40
C PHE A 29 0.64 -3.74 21.65
N LYS A 30 0.58 -4.38 22.82
CA LYS A 30 0.31 -3.67 24.08
C LYS A 30 1.30 -2.52 24.34
N HIS A 31 2.55 -2.66 23.91
CA HIS A 31 3.56 -1.62 24.07
C HIS A 31 3.52 -0.56 22.96
N THR A 32 3.19 -0.96 21.73
CA THR A 32 3.41 -0.14 20.53
C THR A 32 2.14 0.43 19.91
N GLU A 33 0.96 -0.05 20.28
CA GLU A 33 -0.32 0.29 19.66
C GLU A 33 -0.56 1.80 19.60
N GLN A 34 -0.38 2.51 20.72
CA GLN A 34 -0.58 3.96 20.77
C GLN A 34 0.34 4.71 19.79
N ALA A 35 1.62 4.33 19.74
CA ALA A 35 2.59 4.97 18.84
C ALA A 35 2.24 4.72 17.37
N PHE A 36 1.78 3.51 17.04
CA PHE A 36 1.32 3.17 15.69
C PHE A 36 0.02 3.88 15.31
N ASP A 37 -0.90 4.07 16.25
CA ASP A 37 -2.13 4.82 16.02
C ASP A 37 -1.83 6.28 15.72
N ASP A 38 -0.95 6.90 16.48
CA ASP A 38 -0.57 8.30 16.27
C ASP A 38 0.21 8.47 14.96
N LEU A 39 1.11 7.54 14.64
CA LEU A 39 1.76 7.48 13.33
C LEU A 39 0.73 7.32 12.21
N GLY A 40 -0.26 6.44 12.38
CA GLY A 40 -1.33 6.20 11.41
C GLY A 40 -2.19 7.43 11.16
N LYS A 41 -2.51 8.21 12.21
CA LYS A 41 -3.21 9.49 12.08
C LYS A 41 -2.37 10.50 11.31
N MET A 42 -1.09 10.65 11.65
CA MET A 42 -0.18 11.58 10.97
C MET A 42 -0.03 11.25 9.48
N VAL A 43 0.18 9.99 9.13
CA VAL A 43 0.30 9.56 7.72
C VAL A 43 -0.99 9.85 6.96
N ARG A 44 -2.16 9.58 7.54
CA ARG A 44 -3.45 9.87 6.89
C ARG A 44 -3.64 11.37 6.64
N ILE A 45 -3.36 12.21 7.64
CA ILE A 45 -3.45 13.67 7.53
C ILE A 45 -2.49 14.20 6.46
N ASN A 46 -1.22 13.77 6.52
CA ASN A 46 -0.21 14.20 5.55
C ASN A 46 -0.60 13.76 4.13
N ARG A 47 -1.11 12.54 3.95
CA ARG A 47 -1.53 12.06 2.62
C ARG A 47 -2.69 12.87 2.04
N ILE A 48 -3.66 13.29 2.88
CA ILE A 48 -4.77 14.17 2.45
C ILE A 48 -4.24 15.56 2.12
N SER A 49 -3.33 16.09 2.93
CA SER A 49 -2.68 17.39 2.70
C SER A 49 -1.86 17.39 1.40
N ASP A 50 -1.07 16.35 1.15
CA ASP A 50 -0.27 16.18 -0.06
C ASP A 50 -1.16 16.00 -1.29
N TYR A 51 -2.27 15.26 -1.16
CA TYR A 51 -3.26 15.17 -2.22
C TYR A 51 -3.85 16.55 -2.55
N ALA A 52 -4.27 17.31 -1.54
CA ALA A 52 -4.83 18.66 -1.73
C ALA A 52 -3.82 19.65 -2.34
N LYS A 53 -2.55 19.61 -1.91
CA LYS A 53 -1.48 20.46 -2.46
C LYS A 53 -1.12 20.12 -3.90
N ASN A 54 -1.09 18.83 -4.25
CA ASN A 54 -0.72 18.35 -5.58
C ASN A 54 -1.92 18.20 -6.53
N PHE A 55 -3.13 18.48 -6.06
CA PHE A 55 -4.33 18.43 -6.86
C PHE A 55 -4.37 19.61 -7.83
N SER A 56 -3.89 19.38 -9.06
CA SER A 56 -4.18 20.27 -10.17
C SER A 56 -5.47 19.81 -10.86
N PRO A 57 -6.57 20.59 -10.83
CA PRO A 57 -7.84 20.20 -11.47
C PRO A 57 -7.70 19.98 -12.98
N ASP A 58 -6.67 20.54 -13.60
CA ASP A 58 -6.37 20.43 -15.03
C ASP A 58 -5.69 19.10 -15.42
N SER A 59 -5.09 18.39 -14.46
CA SER A 59 -4.45 17.08 -14.71
C SER A 59 -5.42 16.01 -15.20
N ARG A 60 -6.73 16.18 -14.94
CA ARG A 60 -7.80 15.28 -15.40
C ARG A 60 -8.22 15.52 -16.86
N LYS A 61 -7.83 16.65 -17.47
CA LYS A 61 -8.17 16.98 -18.85
C LYS A 61 -7.19 16.40 -19.87
N LYS A 62 -6.05 15.86 -19.43
CA LYS A 62 -5.13 15.18 -20.34
C LYS A 62 -5.78 13.86 -20.79
N PRO A 63 -6.06 13.66 -22.08
CA PRO A 63 -6.58 12.38 -22.55
C PRO A 63 -5.59 11.28 -22.20
N ARG A 64 -6.09 10.22 -21.55
CA ARG A 64 -5.27 9.04 -21.24
C ARG A 64 -4.86 8.41 -22.57
N VAL A 65 -3.60 8.59 -22.97
CA VAL A 65 -3.07 7.98 -24.18
C VAL A 65 -3.07 6.47 -24.01
N GLY A 66 -3.81 5.76 -24.87
CA GLY A 66 -3.86 4.31 -24.85
C GLY A 66 -2.47 3.71 -25.12
N ARG A 67 -2.14 2.62 -24.43
CA ARG A 67 -0.82 1.95 -24.52
C ARG A 67 -0.35 1.64 -25.95
N ASN A 68 -1.29 1.39 -26.87
CA ASN A 68 -1.01 1.08 -28.27
C ASN A 68 -1.19 2.27 -29.25
N GLN A 69 -1.66 3.44 -28.78
CA GLN A 69 -1.83 4.65 -29.61
C GLN A 69 -0.46 5.26 -30.00
N PRO A 70 -0.39 6.04 -31.08
CA PRO A 70 0.79 6.83 -31.42
C PRO A 70 1.22 7.71 -30.24
N CYS A 71 2.54 7.81 -30.00
CA CYS A 71 3.08 8.64 -28.94
C CYS A 71 2.79 10.13 -29.22
N PRO A 72 2.25 10.88 -28.24
CA PRO A 72 2.02 12.33 -28.40
C PRO A 72 3.33 13.13 -28.51
N CYS A 73 4.48 12.50 -28.28
CA CYS A 73 5.81 13.06 -28.43
C CYS A 73 6.28 13.22 -29.90
N GLY A 74 5.46 12.83 -30.88
CA GLY A 74 5.79 12.97 -32.30
C GLY A 74 6.75 11.92 -32.86
N SER A 75 7.14 10.91 -32.07
CA SER A 75 8.12 9.89 -32.49
C SER A 75 7.60 8.87 -33.51
N GLY A 76 6.29 8.87 -33.79
CA GLY A 76 5.63 7.85 -34.62
C GLY A 76 5.53 6.45 -33.99
N LYS A 77 6.12 6.22 -32.81
CA LYS A 77 6.08 4.93 -32.10
C LYS A 77 4.80 4.78 -31.27
N LYS A 78 4.37 3.53 -31.01
CA LYS A 78 3.31 3.25 -30.01
C LYS A 78 3.75 3.74 -28.63
N TYR A 79 2.83 4.30 -27.83
CA TYR A 79 3.12 4.87 -26.51
C TYR A 79 3.93 3.92 -25.61
N LYS A 80 3.57 2.63 -25.56
CA LYS A 80 4.29 1.59 -24.80
C LYS A 80 5.74 1.32 -25.21
N LYS A 81 6.15 1.78 -26.38
CA LYS A 81 7.52 1.63 -26.91
C LYS A 81 8.26 2.98 -26.93
N CYS A 82 7.70 4.00 -26.27
CA CYS A 82 8.25 5.35 -26.25
C CYS A 82 8.10 5.94 -24.84
N CYS A 83 7.27 6.96 -24.62
CA CYS A 83 7.12 7.61 -23.31
C CYS A 83 6.41 6.77 -22.24
N GLY A 84 5.78 5.64 -22.61
CA GLY A 84 5.06 4.75 -21.69
C GLY A 84 5.80 3.44 -21.42
N GLN A 85 7.14 3.48 -21.37
CA GLN A 85 7.99 2.37 -20.95
C GLN A 85 7.61 1.92 -19.52
#